data_AF-A0A9W8JP90-F1
#
_entry.id   AF-A0A9W8JP90-F1
#
_cell.length_a   1.000
_cell.length_b   1.000
_cell.length_c   1.000
_cell.angle_alpha   90.00
_cell.angle_beta   90.00
_cell.angle_gamma   90.00
#
_symmetry.space_group_name_H-M   'P 1'
#
loop_
_entity.id
_entity.type
_entity.pdbx_description
1 polymer ?
#
loop_
_entity_poly.entity_id
_entity_poly.type
_entity_poly.pdbx_seq_one_letter_code
_entity_poly.pdbx_strand_id
1 'polypeptide(L)'
;MAAGALNLASPEVKIQLDSAESSDPIDVEQKEMRETNSLVEEFMLLANISVARKIEETFPQTAVLRRHMPPPKTNFEKLQDILIKRKGLKLDVSSSGTLAASLDLCVDEKEPAFNTLVRIMATRCMLSAEYFCSGSVGKDTFGHYGLASPIYTHFTSPIRRYAALLPSCIDVLAHRQLAAAIGYTPLHASLHSKNHVERVLDVVNRRHRMAQMAGRASVEFYVGLALKGRNEKESKLLGKGAEVREEAFVIRTFRNGLNVFISKLGIEGLITFKKDMEFDADNYFITVGGDTKIAVFDKVTVQPLGMFGRLKNLFASPVIDPSKFRAAMSTSITQPQTATFAAGCFWGVEHIFLKHYPPSEGKGILSTTVGYTGGNPLVTNPTYKVVCGGATDHAEALKIEFDPTKVSYDELVEFFYRTHDPTTVDRQGADTGTQYRSAIFTHSEEQEAIAKRVTEEIQAKHFTPKGEKIVTEIVQAGPWWDAEEYHQLYLFKNPSGYQCPTHRLHW
;
A
#
# COMPACT_ATOMS: atom_id res chain seq x y z
N MET A 1 -28.75 -6.17 3.07
CA MET A 1 -28.79 -5.04 4.03
C MET A 1 -29.26 -5.42 5.43
N ALA A 2 -30.43 -6.03 5.63
CA ALA A 2 -30.95 -6.35 6.99
C ALA A 2 -30.00 -7.23 7.84
N ALA A 3 -29.20 -8.10 7.22
CA ALA A 3 -28.17 -8.89 7.89
C ALA A 3 -26.94 -8.07 8.36
N GLY A 4 -26.87 -6.78 8.02
CA GLY A 4 -25.76 -5.88 8.37
C GLY A 4 -24.64 -5.81 7.32
N ALA A 5 -24.97 -6.05 6.04
CA ALA A 5 -24.02 -5.89 4.94
C ALA A 5 -23.67 -4.41 4.74
N LEU A 6 -22.40 -4.12 4.48
CA LEU A 6 -21.91 -2.76 4.30
C LEU A 6 -22.05 -2.34 2.84
N ASN A 7 -22.69 -1.19 2.60
CA ASN A 7 -22.59 -0.49 1.33
C ASN A 7 -21.45 0.53 1.41
N LEU A 8 -20.27 0.13 0.92
CA LEU A 8 -19.08 0.96 0.88
C LEU A 8 -18.94 1.56 -0.52
N ALA A 9 -19.07 2.89 -0.61
CA ALA A 9 -18.94 3.59 -1.87
C ALA A 9 -17.47 3.68 -2.30
N SER A 10 -17.18 3.24 -3.52
CA SER A 10 -15.96 3.58 -4.24
C SER A 10 -16.38 4.11 -5.62
N PRO A 11 -16.11 5.38 -5.94
CA PRO A 11 -16.31 5.89 -7.29
C PRO A 11 -15.52 5.04 -8.29
N GLU A 12 -16.21 4.29 -9.14
CA GLU A 12 -15.57 3.69 -10.30
C GLU A 12 -15.53 4.73 -11.41
N VAL A 13 -14.34 4.94 -11.96
CA VAL A 13 -14.11 5.92 -13.01
C VAL A 13 -13.75 5.20 -14.30
N LYS A 14 -14.37 5.61 -15.40
CA LYS A 14 -14.12 5.10 -16.74
C LYS A 14 -13.43 6.19 -17.55
N ILE A 15 -12.27 5.85 -18.10
CA ILE A 15 -11.53 6.72 -19.02
C ILE A 15 -12.02 6.45 -20.44
N GLN A 16 -12.36 7.51 -21.16
CA GLN A 16 -12.64 7.47 -22.60
C GLN A 16 -11.38 7.87 -23.37
N LEU A 17 -10.97 7.02 -24.32
CA LEU A 17 -9.82 7.27 -25.20
C LEU A 17 -10.29 7.86 -26.53
N ASP A 18 -9.41 8.63 -27.19
CA ASP A 18 -9.70 9.31 -28.45
C ASP A 18 -10.00 8.35 -29.61
N SER A 19 -9.32 7.21 -29.61
CA SER A 19 -9.60 6.10 -30.51
C SER A 19 -9.07 4.80 -29.91
N ALA A 20 -9.41 3.65 -30.51
CA ALA A 20 -8.88 2.36 -30.09
C ALA A 20 -7.34 2.23 -30.30
N GLU A 21 -6.77 3.09 -31.14
CA GLU A 21 -5.33 3.11 -31.47
C GLU A 21 -4.57 4.24 -30.75
N SER A 22 -5.29 5.19 -30.15
CA SER A 22 -4.70 6.30 -29.40
C SER A 22 -4.69 6.01 -27.90
N SER A 23 -3.55 6.26 -27.26
CA SER A 23 -3.42 6.25 -25.80
C SER A 23 -3.88 7.56 -25.15
N ASP A 24 -4.30 8.55 -25.93
CA ASP A 24 -4.66 9.86 -25.39
C ASP A 24 -6.11 9.83 -24.86
N PRO A 25 -6.32 10.09 -23.55
CA PRO A 25 -7.65 10.15 -22.98
C PRO A 25 -8.36 11.45 -23.35
N ILE A 26 -9.60 11.34 -23.81
CA ILE A 26 -10.49 12.50 -24.04
C ILE A 26 -11.11 12.93 -22.71
N ASP A 27 -11.68 11.98 -21.98
CA ASP A 27 -12.62 12.26 -20.91
C ASP A 27 -12.57 11.23 -19.77
N VAL A 28 -13.04 11.66 -18.61
CA VAL A 28 -13.10 10.90 -17.37
C VAL A 28 -14.55 10.96 -16.88
N GLU A 29 -15.24 9.83 -16.96
CA GLU A 29 -16.64 9.70 -16.54
C GLU A 29 -16.75 8.81 -15.31
N GLN A 30 -17.59 9.24 -14.36
CA GLN A 30 -17.95 8.38 -13.25
C GLN A 30 -18.98 7.34 -13.72
N LYS A 31 -18.75 6.09 -13.36
CA LYS A 31 -19.68 5.01 -13.68
C LYS A 31 -20.95 5.17 -12.85
N GLU A 32 -22.06 5.35 -13.55
CA GLU A 32 -23.39 5.38 -12.94
C GLU A 32 -23.83 3.96 -12.54
N MET A 33 -24.28 3.81 -11.30
CA MET A 33 -24.87 2.57 -10.80
C MET A 33 -26.34 2.49 -11.20
N ARG A 34 -26.72 1.43 -11.91
CA ARG A 34 -28.10 1.17 -12.33
C ARG A 34 -28.69 0.02 -11.52
N GLU A 35 -30.02 -0.06 -11.49
CA GLU A 35 -30.73 -1.17 -10.82
C GLU A 35 -30.31 -2.54 -11.37
N THR A 36 -29.99 -2.62 -12.66
CA THR A 36 -29.49 -3.84 -13.30
C THR A 36 -28.12 -4.28 -12.75
N ASN A 37 -27.27 -3.34 -12.31
CA ASN A 37 -26.02 -3.69 -11.64
C ASN A 37 -26.29 -4.36 -10.30
N SER A 38 -27.21 -3.81 -9.51
CA SER A 38 -27.61 -4.39 -8.22
C SER A 38 -28.27 -5.75 -8.39
N LEU A 39 -29.14 -5.92 -9.39
CA LEU A 39 -29.75 -7.22 -9.72
C LEU A 39 -28.69 -8.30 -9.96
N VAL A 40 -27.70 -8.00 -10.81
CA VAL A 40 -26.61 -8.94 -11.11
C VAL A 40 -25.79 -9.22 -9.86
N GLU A 41 -25.43 -8.19 -9.10
CA GLU A 41 -24.63 -8.32 -7.88
C GLU A 41 -25.27 -9.28 -6.87
N GLU A 42 -26.55 -9.12 -6.56
CA GLU A 42 -27.26 -9.96 -5.58
C GLU A 42 -27.28 -11.45 -6.00
N PHE A 43 -27.54 -11.75 -7.27
CA PHE A 43 -27.50 -13.13 -7.76
C PHE A 43 -26.09 -13.71 -7.78
N MET A 44 -25.07 -12.89 -8.09
CA MET A 44 -23.68 -13.32 -8.02
C MET A 44 -23.26 -13.64 -6.58
N LEU A 45 -23.67 -12.81 -5.61
CA LEU A 45 -23.43 -13.04 -4.19
C LEU A 45 -24.10 -14.33 -3.71
N LEU A 46 -25.37 -14.54 -4.06
CA LEU A 46 -26.11 -15.76 -3.70
C LEU A 46 -25.44 -17.02 -4.28
N ALA A 47 -25.02 -16.98 -5.54
CA ALA A 47 -24.31 -18.09 -6.18
C ALA A 47 -22.99 -18.39 -5.45
N ASN A 48 -22.19 -17.37 -5.16
CA ASN A 48 -20.93 -17.50 -4.44
C ASN A 48 -21.12 -18.11 -3.03
N ILE A 49 -22.12 -17.64 -2.26
CA ILE A 49 -22.42 -18.17 -0.93
C ILE A 49 -22.88 -19.63 -1.00
N SER A 50 -23.75 -19.95 -1.95
CA SER A 50 -24.29 -21.30 -2.13
C SER A 50 -23.19 -22.31 -2.47
N VAL A 51 -22.29 -21.92 -3.38
CA VAL A 51 -21.13 -22.74 -3.75
C VAL A 51 -20.17 -22.88 -2.58
N ALA A 52 -19.89 -21.80 -1.84
CA ALA A 52 -19.01 -21.83 -0.68
C ALA A 52 -19.46 -22.86 0.37
N ARG A 53 -20.78 -22.90 0.66
CA ARG A 53 -21.37 -23.90 1.56
C ARG A 53 -21.17 -25.32 1.01
N LYS A 54 -21.51 -25.54 -0.26
CA LYS A 54 -21.44 -26.87 -0.86
C LYS A 54 -20.02 -27.45 -0.90
N ILE A 55 -19.02 -26.63 -1.23
CA ILE A 55 -17.62 -27.08 -1.28
C ILE A 55 -17.04 -27.29 0.12
N GLU A 56 -17.44 -26.49 1.12
CA GLU A 56 -17.00 -26.65 2.52
C GLU A 56 -17.59 -27.90 3.16
N GLU A 57 -18.88 -28.18 2.93
CA GLU A 57 -19.53 -29.41 3.37
C GLU A 57 -18.84 -30.66 2.82
N THR A 58 -18.36 -30.61 1.57
CA THR A 58 -17.75 -31.76 0.90
C THR A 58 -16.25 -31.89 1.20
N PHE A 59 -15.54 -30.76 1.26
CA PHE A 59 -14.08 -30.70 1.43
C PHE A 59 -13.70 -29.81 2.62
N PRO A 60 -14.06 -30.17 3.86
CA PRO A 60 -13.94 -29.29 5.02
C PRO A 60 -12.49 -28.88 5.35
N GLN A 61 -11.50 -29.64 4.87
CA GLN A 61 -10.08 -29.35 5.10
C GLN A 61 -9.40 -28.60 3.95
N THR A 62 -9.99 -28.57 2.76
CA THR A 62 -9.33 -27.99 1.56
C THR A 62 -10.21 -27.06 0.74
N ALA A 63 -11.42 -26.74 1.21
CA ALA A 63 -12.33 -25.84 0.51
C ALA A 63 -11.68 -24.47 0.33
N VAL A 64 -11.77 -23.95 -0.89
CA VAL A 64 -11.22 -22.64 -1.23
C VAL A 64 -12.25 -21.57 -0.93
N LEU A 65 -11.95 -20.72 0.05
CA LEU A 65 -12.87 -19.74 0.59
C LEU A 65 -12.25 -18.34 0.58
N ARG A 66 -13.07 -17.33 0.83
CA ARG A 66 -12.65 -15.93 0.96
C ARG A 66 -13.29 -15.30 2.19
N ARG A 67 -12.47 -14.77 3.09
CA ARG A 67 -12.93 -14.11 4.32
C ARG A 67 -12.58 -12.63 4.34
N HIS A 68 -13.28 -11.91 5.20
CA HIS A 68 -12.98 -10.52 5.52
C HIS A 68 -13.17 -10.34 7.02
N MET A 69 -12.07 -10.23 7.74
CA MET A 69 -12.08 -10.11 9.19
C MET A 69 -12.64 -8.74 9.61
N PRO A 70 -13.29 -8.63 10.79
CA PRO A 70 -13.67 -7.35 11.35
C PRO A 70 -12.44 -6.44 11.53
N PRO A 71 -12.54 -5.15 11.21
CA PRO A 71 -11.44 -4.22 11.41
C PRO A 71 -11.14 -4.02 12.90
N PRO A 72 -9.87 -3.87 13.30
CA PRO A 72 -9.50 -3.44 14.65
C PRO A 72 -10.14 -2.09 14.97
N LYS A 73 -10.57 -1.88 16.22
CA LYS A 73 -11.19 -0.62 16.65
C LYS A 73 -10.28 0.59 16.43
N THR A 74 -8.97 0.41 16.61
CA THR A 74 -7.92 1.42 16.39
C THR A 74 -7.91 2.00 14.98
N ASN A 75 -8.36 1.24 13.97
CA ASN A 75 -8.44 1.74 12.59
C ASN A 75 -9.49 2.85 12.45
N PHE A 76 -10.55 2.80 13.25
CA PHE A 76 -11.68 3.73 13.19
C PHE A 76 -11.59 4.88 14.20
N GLU A 77 -10.78 4.76 15.25
CA GLU A 77 -10.66 5.77 16.32
C GLU A 77 -10.44 7.19 15.77
N LYS A 78 -9.52 7.35 14.81
CA LYS A 78 -9.25 8.64 14.17
C LYS A 78 -10.46 9.17 13.40
N LEU A 79 -11.11 8.33 12.60
CA LEU A 79 -12.29 8.73 11.82
C LEU A 79 -13.45 9.10 12.75
N GLN A 80 -13.68 8.34 13.81
CA GLN A 80 -14.66 8.63 14.85
C GLN A 80 -14.39 9.97 15.52
N ASP A 81 -13.15 10.23 15.93
CA ASP A 81 -12.75 11.49 16.57
C ASP A 81 -12.97 12.69 15.64
N ILE A 82 -12.56 12.59 14.37
CA ILE A 82 -12.79 13.62 13.35
C ILE A 82 -14.29 13.89 13.18
N LEU A 83 -15.12 12.86 13.02
CA LEU A 83 -16.57 13.04 12.81
C LEU A 83 -17.26 13.69 14.01
N ILE A 84 -16.88 13.29 15.22
CA ILE A 84 -17.44 13.85 16.46
C ILE A 84 -17.05 15.34 16.57
N LYS A 85 -15.78 15.68 16.39
CA LYS A 85 -15.29 17.05 16.57
C LYS A 85 -15.73 17.99 15.45
N ARG A 86 -15.77 17.51 14.20
CA ARG A 86 -16.05 18.35 13.02
C ARG A 86 -17.54 18.47 12.70
N LYS A 87 -18.30 17.39 12.90
CA LYS A 87 -19.69 17.29 12.46
C LYS A 87 -20.66 16.88 13.57
N GLY A 88 -20.17 16.56 14.78
CA GLY A 88 -21.01 16.06 15.88
C GLY A 88 -21.59 14.67 15.63
N LEU A 89 -21.07 13.94 14.64
CA LEU A 89 -21.59 12.63 14.21
C LEU A 89 -20.82 11.49 14.86
N LYS A 90 -21.51 10.40 15.19
CA LYS A 90 -20.93 9.21 15.80
C LYS A 90 -21.02 8.02 14.85
N LEU A 91 -19.91 7.29 14.70
CA LEU A 91 -19.89 5.98 14.04
C LEU A 91 -19.83 4.87 15.07
N ASP A 92 -20.67 3.86 14.92
CA ASP A 92 -20.65 2.66 15.75
C ASP A 92 -19.96 1.52 15.00
N VAL A 93 -18.84 1.03 15.54
CA VAL A 93 -18.02 -0.02 14.94
C VAL A 93 -18.15 -1.37 15.65
N SER A 94 -19.18 -1.53 16.51
CA SER A 94 -19.41 -2.75 17.29
C SER A 94 -19.73 -3.98 16.42
N SER A 95 -20.38 -3.78 15.26
CA SER A 95 -20.71 -4.81 14.29
C SER A 95 -20.79 -4.21 12.88
N SER A 96 -20.84 -5.04 11.85
CA SER A 96 -21.02 -4.55 10.47
C SER A 96 -22.39 -3.87 10.28
N GLY A 97 -23.44 -4.38 10.94
CA GLY A 97 -24.78 -3.82 10.85
C GLY A 97 -24.93 -2.47 11.54
N THR A 98 -24.36 -2.33 12.74
CA THR A 98 -24.34 -1.03 13.45
C THR A 98 -23.46 0.00 12.74
N LEU A 99 -22.38 -0.45 12.10
CA LEU A 99 -21.57 0.40 11.23
C LEU A 99 -22.34 0.85 9.98
N ALA A 100 -23.04 -0.07 9.31
CA ALA A 100 -23.90 0.29 8.17
C ALA A 100 -24.93 1.34 8.57
N ALA A 101 -25.67 1.09 9.65
CA ALA A 101 -26.73 1.98 10.13
C ALA A 101 -26.18 3.35 10.55
N SER A 102 -25.04 3.40 11.24
CA SER A 102 -24.43 4.68 11.62
C SER A 102 -23.84 5.45 10.44
N LEU A 103 -23.32 4.76 9.41
CA LEU A 103 -22.91 5.40 8.15
C LEU A 103 -24.09 5.97 7.37
N ASP A 104 -25.24 5.29 7.37
CA ASP A 104 -26.47 5.78 6.72
C ASP A 104 -26.96 7.10 7.36
N LEU A 105 -26.71 7.29 8.66
CA LEU A 105 -27.06 8.52 9.39
C LEU A 105 -26.03 9.66 9.21
N CYS A 106 -24.87 9.40 8.63
CA CYS A 106 -23.83 10.42 8.43
C CYS A 106 -24.11 11.29 7.19
N VAL A 107 -25.13 12.13 7.26
CA VAL A 107 -25.57 13.00 6.15
C VAL A 107 -25.37 14.47 6.52
N ASP A 108 -24.99 15.28 5.54
CA ASP A 108 -24.99 16.74 5.63
C ASP A 108 -25.99 17.28 4.60
N GLU A 109 -27.05 17.95 5.04
CA GLU A 109 -28.11 18.47 4.17
C GLU A 109 -27.59 19.48 3.13
N LYS A 110 -26.50 20.20 3.46
CA LYS A 110 -25.91 21.20 2.57
C LYS A 110 -24.96 20.58 1.56
N GLU A 111 -24.49 19.35 1.80
CA GLU A 111 -23.47 18.70 0.99
C GLU A 111 -23.75 17.19 0.85
N PRO A 112 -24.58 16.79 -0.14
CA PRO A 112 -24.94 15.39 -0.36
C PRO A 112 -23.74 14.47 -0.59
N ALA A 113 -22.63 14.98 -1.13
CA ALA A 113 -21.41 14.20 -1.34
C ALA A 113 -20.70 13.81 -0.04
N PHE A 114 -21.05 14.43 1.10
CA PHE A 114 -20.46 14.14 2.40
C PHE A 114 -20.65 12.68 2.81
N ASN A 115 -21.84 12.11 2.64
CA ASN A 115 -22.08 10.71 3.01
C ASN A 115 -21.16 9.75 2.22
N THR A 116 -21.04 9.99 0.92
CA THR A 116 -20.13 9.23 0.04
C THR A 116 -18.69 9.35 0.50
N LEU A 117 -18.25 10.56 0.87
CA LEU A 117 -16.90 10.82 1.39
C LEU A 117 -16.63 10.02 2.67
N VAL A 118 -17.55 10.03 3.63
CA VAL A 118 -17.42 9.27 4.88
C VAL A 118 -17.34 7.77 4.60
N ARG A 119 -18.12 7.24 3.66
CA ARG A 119 -18.03 5.83 3.25
C ARG A 119 -16.70 5.48 2.60
N ILE A 120 -16.14 6.37 1.77
CA ILE A 120 -14.81 6.19 1.18
C ILE A 120 -13.75 6.13 2.29
N MET A 121 -13.81 7.02 3.27
CA MET A 121 -12.88 7.03 4.41
C MET A 121 -13.06 5.78 5.29
N ALA A 122 -14.30 5.36 5.57
CA ALA A 122 -14.58 4.15 6.33
C ALA A 122 -14.05 2.89 5.63
N THR A 123 -14.06 2.85 4.29
CA THR A 123 -13.50 1.76 3.49
C THR A 123 -11.99 1.61 3.73
N ARG A 124 -11.26 2.70 3.99
CA ARG A 124 -9.81 2.66 4.26
C ARG A 124 -9.46 2.15 5.65
N CYS A 125 -10.41 2.21 6.57
CA CYS A 125 -10.27 1.64 7.89
C CYS A 125 -10.50 0.12 7.90
N MET A 126 -11.05 -0.45 6.82
CA MET A 126 -11.29 -1.88 6.67
C MET A 126 -10.01 -2.67 6.41
N LEU A 127 -10.03 -3.95 6.77
CA LEU A 127 -8.98 -4.89 6.39
C LEU A 127 -9.16 -5.33 4.93
N SER A 128 -8.08 -5.79 4.32
CA SER A 128 -8.19 -6.45 3.02
C SER A 128 -8.80 -7.83 3.18
N ALA A 129 -9.79 -8.16 2.35
CA ALA A 129 -10.32 -9.52 2.25
C ALA A 129 -9.28 -10.46 1.62
N GLU A 130 -9.22 -11.69 2.11
CA GLU A 130 -8.22 -12.68 1.71
C GLU A 130 -8.83 -14.03 1.36
N TYR A 131 -8.19 -14.71 0.41
CA TYR A 131 -8.47 -16.11 0.12
C TYR A 131 -7.75 -17.00 1.12
N PHE A 132 -8.41 -18.08 1.52
CA PHE A 132 -7.86 -19.01 2.48
C PHE A 132 -8.40 -20.43 2.24
N CYS A 133 -7.68 -21.41 2.76
CA CYS A 133 -8.06 -22.81 2.75
C CYS A 133 -8.81 -23.13 4.05
N SER A 134 -9.96 -23.80 3.97
CA SER A 134 -10.83 -24.02 5.13
C SER A 134 -10.16 -24.76 6.29
N GLY A 135 -9.23 -25.70 6.01
CA GLY A 135 -8.49 -26.43 7.04
C GLY A 135 -7.36 -25.63 7.70
N SER A 136 -7.08 -24.42 7.24
CA SER A 136 -5.99 -23.57 7.74
C SER A 136 -6.38 -22.71 8.94
N VAL A 137 -7.69 -22.48 9.13
CA VAL A 137 -8.21 -21.52 10.09
C VAL A 137 -9.45 -22.10 10.78
N GLY A 138 -9.82 -21.54 11.94
CA GLY A 138 -11.04 -21.94 12.65
C GLY A 138 -12.30 -21.52 11.89
N LYS A 139 -13.37 -22.33 11.98
CA LYS A 139 -14.66 -22.06 11.30
C LYS A 139 -15.30 -20.73 11.72
N ASP A 140 -15.04 -20.29 12.95
CA ASP A 140 -15.44 -18.99 13.50
C ASP A 140 -14.87 -17.80 12.72
N THR A 141 -13.77 -18.01 11.97
CA THR A 141 -13.10 -16.98 11.18
C THR A 141 -13.45 -16.99 9.70
N PHE A 142 -14.40 -17.83 9.26
CA PHE A 142 -14.79 -17.90 7.83
C PHE A 142 -15.61 -16.70 7.37
N GLY A 143 -16.14 -15.93 8.33
CA GLY A 143 -17.05 -14.82 8.08
C GLY A 143 -16.46 -13.74 7.16
N HIS A 144 -17.37 -13.11 6.42
CA HIS A 144 -17.07 -11.97 5.59
C HIS A 144 -17.77 -10.73 6.14
N TYR A 145 -17.06 -9.95 6.96
CA TYR A 145 -17.57 -8.79 7.69
C TYR A 145 -18.34 -7.81 6.79
N GLY A 146 -17.73 -7.41 5.67
CA GLY A 146 -18.35 -6.44 4.76
C GLY A 146 -19.61 -6.93 4.05
N LEU A 147 -19.78 -8.24 3.88
CA LEU A 147 -20.95 -8.83 3.22
C LEU A 147 -21.99 -9.33 4.24
N ALA A 148 -21.66 -9.28 5.54
CA ALA A 148 -22.39 -9.94 6.61
C ALA A 148 -22.78 -11.39 6.28
N SER A 149 -21.85 -12.13 5.67
CA SER A 149 -22.05 -13.54 5.34
C SER A 149 -21.17 -14.42 6.23
N PRO A 150 -21.69 -15.53 6.79
CA PRO A 150 -20.90 -16.46 7.60
C PRO A 150 -19.85 -17.24 6.80
N ILE A 151 -20.05 -17.39 5.49
CA ILE A 151 -19.12 -18.07 4.59
C ILE A 151 -19.21 -17.47 3.19
N TYR A 152 -18.09 -17.41 2.48
CA TYR A 152 -18.04 -16.83 1.14
C TYR A 152 -16.89 -17.41 0.32
N THR A 153 -17.05 -17.42 -1.00
CA THR A 153 -15.98 -17.76 -1.96
C THR A 153 -16.20 -16.97 -3.26
N HIS A 154 -15.30 -17.13 -4.22
CA HIS A 154 -15.49 -16.64 -5.58
C HIS A 154 -15.66 -17.80 -6.54
N PHE A 155 -16.77 -17.78 -7.27
CA PHE A 155 -17.17 -18.79 -8.25
C PHE A 155 -17.61 -18.18 -9.59
N THR A 156 -18.17 -16.97 -9.57
CA THR A 156 -18.92 -16.41 -10.70
C THR A 156 -18.08 -15.82 -11.83
N SER A 157 -16.74 -15.88 -11.80
CA SER A 157 -15.91 -15.28 -12.86
C SER A 157 -14.63 -16.06 -13.16
N PRO A 158 -14.73 -17.33 -13.62
CA PRO A 158 -13.58 -18.16 -13.93
C PRO A 158 -12.70 -17.62 -15.06
N ILE A 159 -13.25 -16.85 -16.01
CA ILE A 159 -12.50 -16.33 -17.18
C ILE A 159 -11.48 -15.24 -16.80
N ARG A 160 -11.90 -14.26 -16.01
CA ARG A 160 -11.15 -13.01 -15.75
C ARG A 160 -10.31 -13.05 -14.48
N ARG A 161 -10.51 -14.06 -13.65
CA ARG A 161 -9.59 -14.42 -12.56
C ARG A 161 -8.59 -15.49 -13.00
N TYR A 162 -8.55 -15.78 -14.30
CA TYR A 162 -7.59 -16.61 -15.01
C TYR A 162 -6.59 -15.75 -15.79
N ALA A 163 -5.42 -15.53 -15.20
CA ALA A 163 -4.27 -15.00 -15.93
C ALA A 163 -3.40 -16.19 -16.35
N ALA A 164 -3.30 -16.38 -17.66
CA ALA A 164 -2.73 -17.53 -18.34
C ALA A 164 -1.39 -18.01 -17.76
N LEU A 165 -1.23 -19.35 -17.76
CA LEU A 165 -0.03 -20.16 -17.49
C LEU A 165 0.20 -20.74 -16.08
N LEU A 166 -0.67 -20.53 -15.08
CA LEU A 166 -0.61 -21.31 -13.82
C LEU A 166 -2.02 -21.69 -13.32
N PRO A 167 -2.22 -22.88 -12.72
CA PRO A 167 -3.50 -23.37 -12.20
C PRO A 167 -4.00 -22.64 -10.94
N SER A 168 -3.62 -21.38 -10.75
CA SER A 168 -3.78 -20.60 -9.53
C SER A 168 -4.87 -19.53 -9.69
N CYS A 169 -6.12 -19.98 -9.89
CA CYS A 169 -7.29 -19.13 -10.07
C CYS A 169 -8.41 -19.60 -9.16
N ILE A 170 -8.83 -18.76 -8.22
CA ILE A 170 -9.78 -19.16 -7.17
C ILE A 170 -11.09 -19.71 -7.74
N ASP A 171 -11.71 -19.05 -8.72
CA ASP A 171 -12.96 -19.51 -9.31
C ASP A 171 -12.77 -20.86 -10.01
N VAL A 172 -11.64 -21.09 -10.68
CA VAL A 172 -11.35 -22.39 -11.30
C VAL A 172 -11.20 -23.49 -10.24
N LEU A 173 -10.55 -23.19 -9.11
CA LEU A 173 -10.45 -24.11 -7.99
C LEU A 173 -11.84 -24.40 -7.38
N ALA A 174 -12.66 -23.37 -7.18
CA ALA A 174 -14.03 -23.50 -6.68
C ALA A 174 -14.92 -24.28 -7.66
N HIS A 175 -14.77 -24.08 -8.97
CA HIS A 175 -15.45 -24.85 -10.01
C HIS A 175 -15.04 -26.32 -10.00
N ARG A 176 -13.74 -26.63 -9.86
CA ARG A 176 -13.25 -28.02 -9.74
C ARG A 176 -13.76 -28.70 -8.48
N GLN A 177 -13.75 -27.99 -7.35
CA GLN A 177 -14.31 -28.49 -6.10
C GLN A 177 -15.83 -28.69 -6.21
N LEU A 178 -16.56 -27.76 -6.81
CA LEU A 178 -17.99 -27.92 -7.01
C LEU A 178 -18.33 -29.09 -7.93
N ALA A 179 -17.61 -29.24 -9.05
CA ALA A 179 -17.76 -30.35 -9.98
C ALA A 179 -17.55 -31.71 -9.28
N ALA A 180 -16.55 -31.80 -8.41
CA ALA A 180 -16.34 -32.98 -7.58
C ALA A 180 -17.42 -33.16 -6.50
N ALA A 181 -17.88 -32.07 -5.89
CA ALA A 181 -18.91 -32.09 -4.85
C ALA A 181 -20.29 -32.55 -5.33
N ILE A 182 -20.57 -32.41 -6.63
CA ILE A 182 -21.79 -32.90 -7.26
C ILE A 182 -21.59 -34.24 -7.99
N GLY A 183 -20.39 -34.85 -7.89
CA GLY A 183 -20.08 -36.14 -8.51
C GLY A 183 -19.90 -36.09 -10.03
N TYR A 184 -19.70 -34.91 -10.63
CA TYR A 184 -19.51 -34.77 -12.07
C TYR A 184 -18.11 -35.24 -12.54
N THR A 185 -17.07 -34.94 -11.77
CA THR A 185 -15.68 -35.33 -12.09
C THR A 185 -14.88 -35.47 -10.79
N PRO A 186 -14.01 -36.48 -10.63
CA PRO A 186 -13.21 -36.62 -9.42
C PRO A 186 -12.30 -35.40 -9.20
N LEU A 187 -12.07 -35.04 -7.93
CA LEU A 187 -11.18 -33.96 -7.58
C LEU A 187 -9.72 -34.36 -7.86
N HIS A 188 -8.94 -33.44 -8.44
CA HIS A 188 -7.53 -33.69 -8.70
C HIS A 188 -6.75 -33.91 -7.40
N ALA A 189 -5.82 -34.87 -7.38
CA ALA A 189 -5.06 -35.28 -6.18
C ALA A 189 -4.40 -34.10 -5.45
N SER A 190 -3.88 -33.10 -6.17
CA SER A 190 -3.23 -31.94 -5.56
C SER A 190 -4.18 -31.09 -4.71
N LEU A 191 -5.49 -31.08 -5.02
CA LEU A 191 -6.50 -30.29 -4.30
C LEU A 191 -7.02 -30.99 -3.03
N HIS A 192 -6.60 -32.23 -2.79
CA HIS A 192 -6.76 -32.89 -1.49
C HIS A 192 -5.65 -32.50 -0.49
N SER A 193 -4.55 -31.90 -0.96
CA SER A 193 -3.45 -31.49 -0.08
C SER A 193 -3.66 -30.06 0.42
N LYS A 194 -3.88 -29.90 1.73
CA LYS A 194 -3.98 -28.60 2.40
C LYS A 194 -2.79 -27.68 2.06
N ASN A 195 -1.57 -28.18 2.23
CA ASN A 195 -0.35 -27.40 1.97
C ASN A 195 -0.23 -26.94 0.50
N HIS A 196 -0.72 -27.74 -0.44
CA HIS A 196 -0.74 -27.32 -1.85
C HIS A 196 -1.76 -26.20 -2.07
N VAL A 197 -2.98 -26.36 -1.56
CA VAL A 197 -4.04 -25.35 -1.70
C VAL A 197 -3.62 -24.03 -1.04
N GLU A 198 -3.08 -24.06 0.18
CA GLU A 198 -2.55 -22.87 0.87
C GLU A 198 -1.54 -22.09 0.01
N ARG A 199 -0.48 -22.77 -0.47
CA ARG A 199 0.52 -22.13 -1.33
C ARG A 199 -0.08 -21.50 -2.58
N VAL A 200 -1.07 -22.15 -3.19
CA VAL A 200 -1.77 -21.59 -4.36
C VAL A 200 -2.54 -20.33 -3.97
N LEU A 201 -3.24 -20.34 -2.84
CA LEU A 201 -4.01 -19.19 -2.37
C LEU A 201 -3.13 -18.00 -1.96
N ASP A 202 -1.93 -18.22 -1.42
CA ASP A 202 -0.95 -17.15 -1.16
C ASP A 202 -0.57 -16.41 -2.44
N VAL A 203 -0.31 -17.16 -3.52
CA VAL A 203 -0.02 -16.59 -4.83
C VAL A 203 -1.24 -15.82 -5.37
N VAL A 204 -2.45 -16.36 -5.21
CA VAL A 204 -3.69 -15.69 -5.62
C VAL A 204 -3.88 -14.38 -4.85
N ASN A 205 -3.68 -14.38 -3.53
CA ASN A 205 -3.77 -13.19 -2.69
C ASN A 205 -2.79 -12.10 -3.14
N ARG A 206 -1.52 -12.47 -3.36
CA ARG A 206 -0.49 -11.55 -3.86
C ARG A 206 -0.88 -10.98 -5.23
N ARG A 207 -1.25 -11.83 -6.19
CA ARG A 207 -1.66 -11.39 -7.55
C ARG A 207 -2.89 -10.51 -7.51
N HIS A 208 -3.86 -10.81 -6.66
CA HIS A 208 -5.05 -9.98 -6.47
C HIS A 208 -4.68 -8.57 -5.99
N ARG A 209 -3.80 -8.46 -4.99
CA ARG A 209 -3.28 -7.16 -4.51
C ARG A 209 -2.55 -6.40 -5.61
N MET A 210 -1.63 -7.07 -6.33
CA MET A 210 -0.89 -6.45 -7.42
C MET A 210 -1.80 -5.96 -8.55
N ALA A 211 -2.80 -6.74 -8.95
CA ALA A 211 -3.76 -6.34 -9.98
C ALA A 211 -4.60 -5.12 -9.54
N GLN A 212 -5.00 -5.05 -8.27
CA GLN A 212 -5.70 -3.90 -7.72
C GLN A 212 -4.83 -2.63 -7.69
N MET A 213 -3.55 -2.77 -7.30
CA MET A 213 -2.60 -1.66 -7.32
C MET A 213 -2.33 -1.16 -8.74
N ALA A 214 -2.08 -2.06 -9.68
CA ALA A 214 -1.86 -1.73 -11.09
C ALA A 214 -3.10 -1.05 -11.71
N GLY A 215 -4.31 -1.56 -11.42
CA GLY A 215 -5.56 -0.95 -11.88
C GLY A 215 -5.73 0.47 -11.37
N ARG A 216 -5.51 0.72 -10.07
CA ARG A 216 -5.57 2.07 -9.49
C ARG A 216 -4.52 3.01 -10.08
N ALA A 217 -3.27 2.57 -10.18
CA ALA A 217 -2.20 3.36 -10.78
C ALA A 217 -2.47 3.70 -12.24
N SER A 218 -3.08 2.78 -13.00
CA SER A 218 -3.51 3.03 -14.38
C SER A 218 -4.60 4.10 -14.44
N VAL A 219 -5.63 4.00 -13.58
CA VAL A 219 -6.69 5.02 -13.53
C VAL A 219 -6.10 6.39 -13.21
N GLU A 220 -5.24 6.47 -12.19
CA GLU A 220 -4.60 7.71 -11.79
C GLU A 220 -3.74 8.34 -12.89
N PHE A 221 -2.94 7.53 -13.60
CA PHE A 221 -2.13 7.97 -14.73
C PHE A 221 -2.99 8.61 -15.83
N TYR A 222 -4.04 7.92 -16.27
CA TYR A 222 -4.88 8.39 -17.37
C TYR A 222 -5.76 9.58 -16.97
N VAL A 223 -6.24 9.63 -15.72
CA VAL A 223 -6.93 10.82 -15.20
C VAL A 223 -5.98 12.02 -15.21
N GLY A 224 -4.73 11.84 -14.77
CA GLY A 224 -3.70 12.88 -14.83
C GLY A 224 -3.40 13.38 -16.25
N LEU A 225 -3.41 12.47 -17.24
CA LEU A 225 -3.21 12.81 -18.64
C LEU A 225 -4.43 13.53 -19.24
N ALA A 226 -5.65 13.10 -18.90
CA ALA A 226 -6.89 13.76 -19.32
C ALA A 226 -6.97 15.20 -18.80
N LEU A 227 -6.59 15.42 -17.54
CA LEU A 227 -6.53 16.75 -16.94
C LEU A 227 -5.50 17.66 -17.61
N LYS A 228 -4.36 17.10 -18.04
CA LYS A 228 -3.38 17.84 -18.83
C LYS A 228 -3.97 18.27 -20.17
N GLY A 229 -4.61 17.33 -20.89
CA GLY A 229 -5.25 17.62 -22.18
C GLY A 229 -6.38 18.66 -22.08
N ARG A 230 -7.22 18.59 -21.04
CA ARG A 230 -8.27 19.59 -20.78
C ARG A 230 -7.70 20.98 -20.53
N ASN A 231 -6.69 21.09 -19.66
CA ASN A 231 -6.01 22.37 -19.40
C ASN A 231 -5.41 22.99 -20.67
N GLU A 232 -4.79 22.18 -21.53
CA GLU A 232 -4.22 22.65 -22.81
C GLU A 232 -5.30 23.12 -23.80
N LYS A 233 -6.46 22.44 -23.85
CA LYS A 233 -7.61 22.83 -24.70
C LYS A 233 -8.25 24.12 -24.20
N GLU A 234 -8.50 24.26 -22.90
CA GLU A 234 -9.09 25.48 -22.32
C GLU A 234 -8.17 26.69 -22.46
N SER A 235 -6.86 26.52 -22.23
CA SER A 235 -5.86 27.57 -22.45
C SER A 235 -5.77 28.05 -23.90
N LYS A 236 -6.15 27.21 -24.88
CA LYS A 236 -6.23 27.59 -26.30
C LYS A 236 -7.53 28.33 -26.64
N LEU A 237 -8.66 27.98 -26.00
CA LEU A 237 -9.99 28.53 -26.29
C LEU A 237 -10.27 29.88 -25.63
N LEU A 238 -9.84 30.06 -24.37
CA LEU A 238 -10.17 31.23 -23.54
C LEU A 238 -9.00 32.22 -23.41
N GLY A 239 -7.91 32.01 -24.14
CA GLY A 239 -6.66 32.76 -24.03
C GLY A 239 -5.76 32.25 -22.89
N LYS A 240 -4.49 32.70 -22.87
CA LYS A 240 -3.51 32.34 -21.85
C LYS A 240 -4.08 32.67 -20.45
N GLY A 241 -4.43 31.64 -19.67
CA GLY A 241 -4.83 31.78 -18.27
C GLY A 241 -6.21 31.20 -17.88
N ALA A 242 -6.93 30.51 -18.77
CA ALA A 242 -8.06 29.69 -18.35
C ALA A 242 -7.57 28.38 -17.72
N GLU A 243 -8.04 28.13 -16.50
CA GLU A 243 -7.55 27.08 -15.60
C GLU A 243 -8.71 26.17 -15.20
N VAL A 244 -8.54 24.85 -15.39
CA VAL A 244 -9.53 23.86 -14.97
C VAL A 244 -9.59 23.86 -13.44
N ARG A 245 -10.76 24.15 -12.88
CA ARG A 245 -11.03 24.11 -11.44
C ARG A 245 -11.99 22.98 -11.12
N GLU A 246 -11.64 22.20 -10.11
CA GLU A 246 -12.44 21.08 -9.62
C GLU A 246 -12.79 21.27 -8.16
N GLU A 247 -13.94 20.75 -7.75
CA GLU A 247 -14.33 20.72 -6.35
C GLU A 247 -13.72 19.50 -5.66
N ALA A 248 -13.14 19.72 -4.48
CA ALA A 248 -12.53 18.68 -3.68
C ALA A 248 -12.89 18.81 -2.20
N PHE A 249 -12.75 17.72 -1.47
CA PHE A 249 -12.93 17.68 -0.02
C PHE A 249 -11.62 17.41 0.67
N VAL A 250 -11.34 18.16 1.74
CA VAL A 250 -10.18 17.87 2.59
C VAL A 250 -10.45 16.59 3.38
N ILE A 251 -9.63 15.57 3.17
CA ILE A 251 -9.74 14.28 3.88
C ILE A 251 -8.71 14.14 4.99
N ARG A 252 -7.63 14.92 4.95
CA ARG A 252 -6.60 14.93 5.99
C ARG A 252 -5.87 16.28 6.01
N THR A 253 -5.52 16.72 7.20
CA THR A 253 -4.73 17.92 7.47
C THR A 253 -3.41 17.51 8.16
N PHE A 254 -2.33 18.23 7.83
CA PHE A 254 -0.98 18.02 8.37
C PHE A 254 -0.31 19.39 8.58
N ARG A 255 0.80 19.43 9.33
CA ARG A 255 1.56 20.67 9.59
C ARG A 255 1.98 21.40 8.32
N ASN A 256 2.33 20.67 7.27
CA ASN A 256 2.85 21.22 6.02
C ASN A 256 1.99 20.86 4.80
N GLY A 257 0.72 20.47 4.98
CA GLY A 257 -0.11 20.11 3.84
C GLY A 257 -1.53 19.67 4.13
N LEU A 258 -2.27 19.45 3.05
CA LEU A 258 -3.63 18.93 2.99
C LEU A 258 -3.66 17.74 2.05
N ASN A 259 -4.38 16.69 2.40
CA ASN A 259 -4.81 15.70 1.43
C ASN A 259 -6.27 15.97 1.07
N VAL A 260 -6.56 16.02 -0.23
CA VAL A 260 -7.88 16.34 -0.78
C VAL A 260 -8.38 15.23 -1.69
N PHE A 261 -9.70 15.04 -1.73
CA PHE A 261 -10.36 14.07 -2.60
C PHE A 261 -11.22 14.80 -3.63
N ILE A 262 -10.96 14.58 -4.91
CA ILE A 262 -11.70 15.20 -6.02
C ILE A 262 -12.83 14.25 -6.44
N SER A 263 -14.04 14.49 -5.92
CA SER A 263 -15.16 13.54 -6.05
C SER A 263 -15.53 13.18 -7.48
N LYS A 264 -15.50 14.15 -8.41
CA LYS A 264 -15.82 13.92 -9.83
C LYS A 264 -14.82 13.01 -10.54
N LEU A 265 -13.56 13.07 -10.13
CA LEU A 265 -12.46 12.36 -10.76
C LEU A 265 -12.07 11.08 -10.02
N GLY A 266 -12.60 10.87 -8.80
CA GLY A 266 -12.32 9.71 -7.98
C GLY A 266 -10.86 9.59 -7.53
N ILE A 267 -10.10 10.69 -7.55
CA ILE A 267 -8.67 10.72 -7.23
C ILE A 267 -8.37 11.57 -6.00
N GLU A 268 -7.22 11.30 -5.39
CA GLU A 268 -6.69 12.04 -4.25
C GLU A 268 -5.57 12.97 -4.70
N GLY A 269 -5.36 14.06 -3.97
CA GLY A 269 -4.28 14.99 -4.22
C GLY A 269 -3.64 15.46 -2.92
N LEU A 270 -2.30 15.42 -2.86
CA LEU A 270 -1.55 16.04 -1.78
C LEU A 270 -1.21 17.49 -2.16
N ILE A 271 -1.60 18.43 -1.31
CA ILE A 271 -1.25 19.84 -1.40
C ILE A 271 -0.22 20.10 -0.30
N THR A 272 1.00 20.49 -0.67
CA THR A 272 2.06 20.79 0.28
C THR A 272 2.33 22.30 0.37
N PHE A 273 2.64 22.75 1.57
CA PHE A 273 3.06 24.11 1.86
C PHE A 273 4.57 24.16 2.05
N LYS A 274 5.21 25.25 1.61
CA LYS A 274 6.66 25.44 1.72
C LYS A 274 7.20 25.49 3.16
N LYS A 275 6.34 25.88 4.08
CA LYS A 275 6.65 26.09 5.48
C LYS A 275 5.60 25.36 6.28
N ASP A 276 5.96 24.98 7.49
CA ASP A 276 4.99 24.53 8.47
C ASP A 276 4.01 25.66 8.75
N MET A 277 2.73 25.30 8.71
CA MET A 277 1.61 26.15 9.05
C MET A 277 1.19 25.87 10.49
N GLU A 278 0.43 26.79 11.08
CA GLU A 278 -0.20 26.52 12.36
C GLU A 278 -1.22 25.39 12.19
N PHE A 279 -0.98 24.29 12.91
CA PHE A 279 -1.78 23.08 12.81
C PHE A 279 -2.31 22.70 14.17
N ASP A 280 -3.63 22.70 14.29
CA ASP A 280 -4.35 22.21 15.44
C ASP A 280 -4.64 20.73 15.22
N ALA A 281 -3.81 19.88 15.82
CA ALA A 281 -3.94 18.43 15.74
C ALA A 281 -5.20 17.92 16.44
N ASP A 282 -5.69 18.62 17.46
CA ASP A 282 -6.83 18.19 18.24
C ASP A 282 -8.14 18.44 17.50
N ASN A 283 -8.24 19.55 16.76
CA ASN A 283 -9.44 19.92 16.01
C ASN A 283 -9.32 19.70 14.49
N TYR A 284 -8.18 19.18 14.03
CA TYR A 284 -7.87 18.89 12.63
C TYR A 284 -7.91 20.11 11.71
N PHE A 285 -7.53 21.29 12.23
CA PHE A 285 -7.42 22.51 11.45
C PHE A 285 -5.98 22.80 11.04
N ILE A 286 -5.84 23.44 9.90
CA ILE A 286 -4.62 24.14 9.51
C ILE A 286 -4.98 25.60 9.22
N THR A 287 -4.19 26.53 9.74
CA THR A 287 -4.30 27.96 9.41
C THR A 287 -3.28 28.29 8.32
N VAL A 288 -3.79 28.58 7.13
CA VAL A 288 -2.97 28.96 5.98
C VAL A 288 -2.98 30.49 5.86
N GLY A 289 -1.80 31.08 5.65
CA GLY A 289 -1.64 32.51 5.34
C GLY A 289 -2.10 33.50 6.41
N GLY A 290 -2.07 33.10 7.68
CA GLY A 290 -2.38 33.95 8.83
C GLY A 290 -3.83 33.86 9.29
N ASP A 291 -4.80 33.87 8.37
CA ASP A 291 -6.22 33.99 8.75
C ASP A 291 -7.13 32.86 8.23
N THR A 292 -6.73 32.10 7.20
CA THR A 292 -7.63 31.12 6.58
C THR A 292 -7.52 29.77 7.28
N LYS A 293 -8.56 29.39 8.02
CA LYS A 293 -8.65 28.06 8.65
C LYS A 293 -9.30 27.06 7.72
N ILE A 294 -8.61 25.95 7.47
CA ILE A 294 -9.08 24.83 6.66
C ILE A 294 -9.09 23.58 7.54
N ALA A 295 -10.19 22.84 7.52
CA ALA A 295 -10.35 21.61 8.30
C ALA A 295 -10.67 20.40 7.44
N VAL A 296 -10.58 19.23 8.05
CA VAL A 296 -11.11 17.99 7.47
C VAL A 296 -12.63 18.13 7.25
N PHE A 297 -13.08 17.64 6.10
CA PHE A 297 -14.42 17.75 5.51
C PHE A 297 -14.80 19.10 4.90
N ASP A 298 -13.90 20.09 4.95
CA ASP A 298 -14.17 21.35 4.26
C ASP A 298 -14.08 21.15 2.75
N LYS A 299 -14.99 21.82 2.04
CA LYS A 299 -15.00 21.86 0.59
C LYS A 299 -14.03 22.93 0.12
N VAL A 300 -13.13 22.56 -0.77
CA VAL A 300 -12.15 23.44 -1.38
C VAL A 300 -12.24 23.32 -2.89
N THR A 301 -11.97 24.42 -3.59
CA THR A 301 -11.70 24.34 -5.03
C THR A 301 -10.25 23.92 -5.21
N VAL A 302 -9.90 23.18 -6.25
CA VAL A 302 -8.50 22.88 -6.55
C VAL A 302 -8.27 23.03 -8.04
N GLN A 303 -7.06 23.39 -8.41
CA GLN A 303 -6.62 23.40 -9.80
C GLN A 303 -5.73 22.18 -10.02
N PRO A 304 -6.22 21.12 -10.68
CA PRO A 304 -5.40 19.97 -10.98
C PRO A 304 -4.42 20.36 -12.08
N LEU A 305 -3.12 20.38 -11.77
CA LEU A 305 -2.11 20.38 -12.82
C LEU A 305 -1.73 18.95 -13.11
N GLY A 306 -1.78 18.58 -14.39
CA GLY A 306 -1.53 17.20 -14.83
C GLY A 306 -0.17 16.67 -14.39
N MET A 307 0.10 15.39 -14.67
CA MET A 307 1.15 14.53 -14.09
C MET A 307 2.59 15.10 -13.94
N PHE A 308 2.95 16.18 -14.66
CA PHE A 308 4.27 16.84 -14.60
C PHE A 308 4.22 18.36 -14.35
N GLY A 309 3.03 18.93 -14.14
CA GLY A 309 2.83 20.35 -13.93
C GLY A 309 2.78 20.69 -12.45
N ARG A 310 3.71 21.53 -11.96
CA ARG A 310 3.62 22.14 -10.63
C ARG A 310 2.27 22.86 -10.47
N LEU A 311 1.51 22.52 -9.41
CA LEU A 311 0.42 23.33 -8.86
C LEU A 311 0.78 24.83 -8.95
N LYS A 312 0.14 25.58 -9.86
CA LYS A 312 0.12 27.03 -9.92
C LYS A 312 -1.22 27.46 -9.36
N ASN A 313 -1.14 28.55 -8.62
CA ASN A 313 -2.19 29.08 -7.77
C ASN A 313 -3.25 29.81 -8.62
N LEU A 314 -4.52 29.73 -8.23
CA LEU A 314 -5.37 30.91 -8.04
C LEU A 314 -6.65 30.52 -7.26
N PHE A 315 -6.80 31.07 -6.04
CA PHE A 315 -8.04 31.00 -5.26
C PHE A 315 -8.69 32.37 -5.16
N ALA A 316 -10.00 32.43 -5.41
CA ALA A 316 -10.82 33.60 -5.18
C ALA A 316 -11.39 33.57 -3.74
N SER A 317 -10.79 34.41 -2.90
CA SER A 317 -11.22 34.95 -1.59
C SER A 317 -11.50 34.03 -0.38
N PRO A 318 -11.24 34.52 0.87
CA PRO A 318 -10.67 35.82 1.21
C PRO A 318 -9.13 35.78 1.36
N VAL A 319 -8.52 36.52 0.44
CA VAL A 319 -7.18 37.15 0.36
C VAL A 319 -6.09 36.73 1.35
N ILE A 320 -5.10 35.98 0.84
CA ILE A 320 -3.72 35.88 1.37
C ILE A 320 -2.77 36.24 0.22
N ASP A 321 -1.86 37.19 0.44
CA ASP A 321 -0.91 37.76 -0.54
C ASP A 321 0.00 36.68 -1.19
N PRO A 322 -0.14 36.40 -2.49
CA PRO A 322 0.50 35.27 -3.17
C PRO A 322 1.95 35.48 -3.61
N SER A 323 2.54 36.67 -3.43
CA SER A 323 3.88 37.01 -3.93
C SER A 323 5.04 36.28 -3.22
N LYS A 324 4.77 35.51 -2.15
CA LYS A 324 5.78 34.90 -1.28
C LYS A 324 5.95 33.36 -1.37
N PHE A 325 5.25 32.64 -2.27
CA PHE A 325 5.14 31.17 -2.19
C PHE A 325 5.38 30.43 -3.54
N ARG A 326 6.14 29.32 -3.54
CA ARG A 326 6.30 28.36 -4.68
C ARG A 326 5.67 27.04 -4.22
N ALA A 327 4.75 26.47 -4.98
CA ALA A 327 4.31 25.11 -4.76
C ALA A 327 5.21 24.14 -5.56
N ALA A 328 5.50 23.00 -4.96
CA ALA A 328 5.95 21.80 -5.67
C ALA A 328 4.81 20.78 -5.55
N MET A 329 4.22 20.37 -6.68
CA MET A 329 3.51 19.10 -6.70
C MET A 329 4.56 18.01 -6.50
N SER A 330 4.63 17.46 -5.29
CA SER A 330 5.11 16.11 -5.10
C SER A 330 3.85 15.24 -5.05
N THR A 331 3.61 14.54 -6.14
CA THR A 331 2.65 13.44 -6.21
C THR A 331 3.18 12.34 -5.31
N SER A 332 2.56 12.08 -4.16
CA SER A 332 2.81 10.84 -3.45
C SER A 332 1.51 10.08 -3.24
N ILE A 333 1.19 9.23 -4.21
CA ILE A 333 1.07 7.83 -3.83
C ILE A 333 2.44 7.50 -3.22
N THR A 334 2.50 7.34 -1.92
CA THR A 334 3.62 6.67 -1.31
C THR A 334 3.45 5.19 -1.66
N GLN A 335 3.76 4.87 -2.92
CA GLN A 335 4.00 3.50 -3.33
C GLN A 335 5.02 2.92 -2.34
N PRO A 336 4.87 1.64 -1.95
CA PRO A 336 5.91 0.96 -1.22
C PRO A 336 7.26 1.26 -1.85
N GLN A 337 8.14 1.90 -1.10
CA GLN A 337 9.49 2.16 -1.56
C GLN A 337 10.36 0.97 -1.20
N THR A 338 11.40 0.76 -2.01
CA THR A 338 12.40 -0.27 -1.74
C THR A 338 13.62 0.38 -1.12
N ALA A 339 14.05 -0.14 0.02
CA ALA A 339 15.36 0.13 0.60
C ALA A 339 16.22 -1.14 0.49
N THR A 340 17.51 -1.01 0.24
CA THR A 340 18.40 -2.16 0.17
C THR A 340 19.68 -1.88 0.94
N PHE A 341 19.95 -2.72 1.94
CA PHE A 341 21.04 -2.54 2.90
C PHE A 341 21.88 -3.81 3.01
N ALA A 342 23.20 -3.65 3.01
CA ALA A 342 24.16 -4.69 3.38
C ALA A 342 24.86 -4.26 4.68
N ALA A 343 24.81 -5.12 5.68
CA ALA A 343 25.32 -4.86 7.02
C ALA A 343 25.90 -6.13 7.65
N GLY A 344 26.59 -6.95 6.87
CA GLY A 344 27.05 -8.27 7.30
C GLY A 344 26.04 -9.38 6.99
N CYS A 345 26.05 -10.47 7.78
CA CYS A 345 25.22 -11.64 7.53
C CYS A 345 23.72 -11.26 7.44
N PHE A 346 23.10 -11.48 6.28
CA PHE A 346 21.74 -10.98 6.04
C PHE A 346 20.69 -11.60 6.99
N TRP A 347 20.97 -12.76 7.60
CA TRP A 347 20.07 -13.40 8.57
C TRP A 347 19.85 -12.51 9.79
N GLY A 348 20.93 -11.95 10.33
CA GLY A 348 20.87 -11.07 11.50
C GLY A 348 20.30 -9.70 11.15
N VAL A 349 20.60 -9.19 9.95
CA VAL A 349 20.03 -7.93 9.44
C VAL A 349 18.51 -8.04 9.27
N GLU A 350 18.01 -9.07 8.59
CA GLU A 350 16.55 -9.28 8.44
C GLU A 350 15.86 -9.41 9.81
N HIS A 351 16.45 -10.18 10.71
CA HIS A 351 15.90 -10.43 12.04
C HIS A 351 15.81 -9.18 12.91
N ILE A 352 16.85 -8.32 12.93
CA ILE A 352 16.82 -7.10 13.75
C ILE A 352 15.84 -6.05 13.19
N PHE A 353 15.75 -5.91 11.86
CA PHE A 353 14.78 -5.04 11.22
C PHE A 353 13.35 -5.49 11.49
N LEU A 354 13.03 -6.77 11.33
CA LEU A 354 11.69 -7.30 11.58
C LEU A 354 11.30 -7.32 13.07
N LYS A 355 12.27 -7.40 14.00
CA LYS A 355 12.00 -7.22 15.43
C LYS A 355 11.63 -5.78 15.79
N HIS A 356 12.24 -4.80 15.13
CA HIS A 356 11.98 -3.39 15.40
C HIS A 356 10.74 -2.87 14.66
N TYR A 357 10.58 -3.28 13.40
CA TYR A 357 9.46 -2.92 12.53
C TYR A 357 8.65 -4.16 12.10
N PRO A 358 8.05 -4.92 13.02
CA PRO A 358 7.25 -6.09 12.68
C PRO A 358 6.07 -5.72 11.76
N PRO A 359 5.91 -6.40 10.60
CA PRO A 359 4.79 -6.16 9.69
C PRO A 359 3.42 -6.36 10.37
N SER A 360 3.34 -7.27 11.35
CA SER A 360 2.12 -7.53 12.13
C SER A 360 1.66 -6.34 12.98
N GLU A 361 2.57 -5.45 13.39
CA GLU A 361 2.23 -4.23 14.14
C GLU A 361 2.09 -3.01 13.22
N GLY A 362 2.27 -3.20 11.91
CA GLY A 362 2.09 -2.15 10.92
C GLY A 362 3.00 -0.93 11.13
N LYS A 363 4.22 -1.13 11.64
CA LYS A 363 5.22 -0.08 11.94
C LYS A 363 5.97 0.51 10.74
N GLY A 364 5.73 0.02 9.53
CA GLY A 364 6.22 0.64 8.30
C GLY A 364 6.85 -0.33 7.31
N ILE A 365 7.50 -1.40 7.76
CA ILE A 365 7.96 -2.47 6.86
C ILE A 365 6.77 -3.33 6.43
N LEU A 366 6.66 -3.57 5.13
CA LEU A 366 5.61 -4.36 4.50
C LEU A 366 6.10 -5.78 4.18
N SER A 367 7.31 -5.88 3.62
CA SER A 367 7.94 -7.16 3.30
C SER A 367 9.47 -7.03 3.32
N THR A 368 10.15 -8.16 3.54
CA THR A 368 11.60 -8.27 3.44
C THR A 368 11.97 -9.43 2.53
N THR A 369 13.12 -9.33 1.89
CA THR A 369 13.72 -10.43 1.14
C THR A 369 15.23 -10.32 1.26
N VAL A 370 15.87 -11.40 1.68
CA VAL A 370 17.33 -11.49 1.71
C VAL A 370 17.87 -11.99 0.37
N GLY A 371 19.04 -11.52 -0.02
CA GLY A 371 19.61 -11.80 -1.34
C GLY A 371 21.00 -11.24 -1.56
N TYR A 372 21.39 -11.22 -2.83
CA TYR A 372 22.73 -10.87 -3.28
C TYR A 372 22.67 -9.71 -4.28
N THR A 373 23.52 -8.69 -4.09
CA THR A 373 23.63 -7.54 -5.00
C THR A 373 25.01 -6.87 -4.93
N GLY A 374 25.28 -5.88 -5.79
CA GLY A 374 26.50 -5.07 -5.75
C GLY A 374 27.80 -5.75 -6.19
N GLY A 375 27.73 -6.95 -6.76
CA GLY A 375 28.90 -7.73 -7.22
C GLY A 375 29.10 -7.69 -8.73
N ASN A 376 29.96 -8.58 -9.24
CA ASN A 376 30.32 -8.61 -10.66
C ASN A 376 29.09 -8.91 -11.55
N PRO A 377 28.71 -8.00 -12.47
CA PRO A 377 27.52 -8.16 -13.31
C PRO A 377 27.59 -9.35 -14.29
N LEU A 378 28.78 -9.91 -14.53
CA LEU A 378 28.97 -11.12 -15.34
C LEU A 378 28.51 -12.40 -14.61
N VAL A 379 28.37 -12.35 -13.29
CA VAL A 379 27.88 -13.48 -12.48
C VAL A 379 26.35 -13.35 -12.36
N THR A 380 25.63 -14.12 -13.17
CA THR A 380 24.17 -14.16 -13.15
C THR A 380 23.67 -15.34 -12.29
N ASN A 381 22.64 -15.10 -11.48
CA ASN A 381 22.04 -16.10 -10.58
C ASN A 381 23.03 -16.78 -9.60
N PRO A 382 23.72 -16.01 -8.73
CA PRO A 382 24.66 -16.56 -7.76
C PRO A 382 23.94 -17.41 -6.69
N THR A 383 24.57 -18.51 -6.28
CA THR A 383 24.09 -19.32 -5.13
C THR A 383 24.84 -18.94 -3.87
N TYR A 384 24.25 -19.20 -2.70
CA TYR A 384 24.86 -18.89 -1.40
C TYR A 384 26.32 -19.35 -1.30
N LYS A 385 26.59 -20.60 -1.71
CA LYS A 385 27.94 -21.20 -1.66
C LYS A 385 28.97 -20.43 -2.50
N VAL A 386 28.56 -19.88 -3.63
CA VAL A 386 29.44 -19.15 -4.55
C VAL A 386 29.69 -17.73 -4.02
N VAL A 387 28.71 -17.11 -3.36
CA VAL A 387 28.84 -15.80 -2.71
C VAL A 387 29.70 -15.88 -1.45
N CYS A 388 29.47 -16.86 -0.57
CA CYS A 388 30.31 -17.07 0.62
C CYS A 388 31.76 -17.43 0.27
N GLY A 389 32.00 -17.93 -0.94
CA GLY A 389 33.35 -18.17 -1.45
C GLY A 389 34.11 -16.90 -1.85
N GLY A 390 33.48 -15.71 -1.82
CA GLY A 390 34.09 -14.41 -2.08
C GLY A 390 34.40 -14.10 -3.56
N ALA A 391 34.17 -15.05 -4.47
CA ALA A 391 34.58 -14.93 -5.88
C ALA A 391 33.65 -14.06 -6.75
N THR A 392 32.48 -13.66 -6.22
CA THR A 392 31.45 -12.93 -6.99
C THR A 392 31.37 -11.45 -6.68
N ASP A 393 32.01 -11.03 -5.59
CA ASP A 393 31.95 -9.67 -5.03
C ASP A 393 30.53 -9.20 -4.63
N HIS A 394 29.55 -10.10 -4.65
CA HIS A 394 28.19 -9.78 -4.20
C HIS A 394 28.14 -9.61 -2.68
N ALA A 395 27.48 -8.56 -2.23
CA ALA A 395 27.11 -8.37 -0.83
C ALA A 395 25.91 -9.24 -0.46
N GLU A 396 25.94 -9.81 0.73
CA GLU A 396 24.74 -10.25 1.44
C GLU A 396 23.92 -9.02 1.83
N ALA A 397 22.69 -8.93 1.31
CA ALA A 397 21.87 -7.74 1.47
C ALA A 397 20.43 -8.09 1.84
N LEU A 398 19.78 -7.13 2.49
CA LEU A 398 18.36 -7.11 2.83
C LEU A 398 17.65 -6.10 1.94
N LYS A 399 16.68 -6.57 1.16
CA LYS A 399 15.72 -5.74 0.44
C LYS A 399 14.46 -5.59 1.27
N ILE A 400 14.07 -4.35 1.54
CA ILE A 400 12.92 -4.00 2.37
C ILE A 400 11.93 -3.23 1.49
N GLU A 401 10.70 -3.73 1.40
CA GLU A 401 9.58 -2.92 0.93
C GLU A 401 8.93 -2.24 2.15
N PHE A 402 8.91 -0.92 2.17
CA PHE A 402 8.37 -0.13 3.27
C PHE A 402 7.35 0.89 2.79
N ASP A 403 6.43 1.25 3.68
CA ASP A 403 5.44 2.30 3.48
C ASP A 403 6.03 3.65 3.93
N PRO A 404 6.35 4.57 3.00
CA PRO A 404 6.96 5.85 3.34
C PRO A 404 6.03 6.80 4.12
N THR A 405 4.74 6.45 4.29
CA THR A 405 3.83 7.20 5.18
C THR A 405 3.97 6.82 6.65
N LYS A 406 4.63 5.69 6.94
CA LYS A 406 4.73 5.11 8.27
C LYS A 406 6.15 5.14 8.81
N VAL A 407 7.13 4.85 7.94
CA VAL A 407 8.55 4.95 8.25
C VAL A 407 9.23 5.62 7.07
N SER A 408 10.02 6.66 7.32
CA SER A 408 10.75 7.36 6.26
C SER A 408 12.09 6.68 5.97
N TYR A 409 12.65 6.95 4.79
CA TYR A 409 13.91 6.33 4.38
C TYR A 409 15.09 6.75 5.27
N ASP A 410 15.09 7.97 5.78
CA ASP A 410 16.08 8.45 6.74
C ASP A 410 16.03 7.69 8.07
N GLU A 411 14.84 7.38 8.60
CA GLU A 411 14.68 6.53 9.78
C GLU A 411 15.25 5.13 9.55
N LEU A 412 15.05 4.56 8.35
CA LEU A 412 15.63 3.26 7.99
C LEU A 412 17.15 3.31 7.86
N VAL A 413 17.72 4.40 7.31
CA VAL A 413 19.18 4.60 7.22
C VAL A 413 19.78 4.84 8.60
N GLU A 414 19.14 5.60 9.47
CA GLU A 414 19.57 5.78 10.87
C GLU A 414 19.52 4.44 11.61
N PHE A 415 18.43 3.68 11.46
CA PHE A 415 18.29 2.38 12.08
C PHE A 415 19.34 1.39 11.56
N PHE A 416 19.63 1.39 10.25
CA PHE A 416 20.73 0.64 9.66
C PHE A 416 22.04 0.91 10.42
N TYR A 417 22.45 2.17 10.58
CA TYR A 417 23.67 2.51 11.31
C TYR A 417 23.69 2.09 12.78
N ARG A 418 22.52 1.98 13.41
CA ARG A 418 22.38 1.49 14.80
C ARG A 418 22.55 -0.02 14.93
N THR A 419 22.50 -0.78 13.85
CA THR A 419 22.38 -2.24 13.89
C THR A 419 23.68 -3.00 13.66
N HIS A 420 24.75 -2.34 13.20
CA HIS A 420 26.04 -2.98 12.90
C HIS A 420 27.21 -2.01 13.16
N ASP A 421 28.45 -2.42 12.90
CA ASP A 421 29.62 -1.56 13.01
C ASP A 421 30.00 -0.99 11.62
N PRO A 422 29.62 0.25 11.29
CA PRO A 422 29.87 0.83 9.96
C PRO A 422 31.31 1.33 9.75
N THR A 423 32.22 1.09 10.71
CA THR A 423 33.62 1.55 10.66
C THR A 423 34.57 0.48 10.12
N THR A 424 34.08 -0.76 9.96
CA THR A 424 34.87 -1.91 9.53
C THR A 424 34.64 -2.22 8.06
N VAL A 425 35.73 -2.27 7.29
CA VAL A 425 35.71 -2.64 5.86
C VAL A 425 35.58 -4.16 5.72
N ASP A 426 34.66 -4.60 4.86
CA ASP A 426 34.44 -6.01 4.47
C ASP A 426 34.33 -6.98 5.65
N ARG A 427 33.69 -6.55 6.74
CA ARG A 427 33.64 -7.30 7.98
C ARG A 427 32.49 -6.87 8.87
N GLN A 428 31.91 -7.82 9.59
CA GLN A 428 31.06 -7.56 10.75
C GLN A 428 31.33 -8.62 11.82
N GLY A 429 31.95 -8.22 12.93
CA GLY A 429 32.36 -9.16 13.97
C GLY A 429 33.35 -10.22 13.44
N ALA A 430 32.97 -11.50 13.55
CA ALA A 430 33.77 -12.63 13.03
C ALA A 430 33.53 -12.90 11.54
N ASP A 431 32.48 -12.32 10.95
CA ASP A 431 32.14 -12.50 9.54
C ASP A 431 33.05 -11.58 8.71
N THR A 432 33.89 -12.18 7.85
CA THR A 432 34.91 -11.47 7.04
C THR A 432 34.77 -11.80 5.56
N GLY A 433 34.96 -10.79 4.71
CA GLY A 433 34.85 -10.88 3.25
C GLY A 433 33.95 -9.80 2.67
N THR A 434 34.11 -9.51 1.37
CA THR A 434 33.36 -8.45 0.68
C THR A 434 31.85 -8.68 0.71
N GLN A 435 31.41 -9.93 0.88
CA GLN A 435 30.00 -10.28 1.08
C GLN A 435 29.40 -9.71 2.38
N TYR A 436 30.23 -9.42 3.39
CA TYR A 436 29.80 -8.88 4.70
C TYR A 436 30.04 -7.38 4.85
N ARG A 437 30.36 -6.68 3.75
CA ARG A 437 30.61 -5.24 3.76
C ARG A 437 29.37 -4.43 4.15
N SER A 438 29.62 -3.22 4.64
CA SER A 438 28.55 -2.25 4.89
C SER A 438 28.27 -1.43 3.63
N ALA A 439 27.07 -1.53 3.08
CA ALA A 439 26.67 -0.78 1.91
C ALA A 439 25.18 -0.41 1.91
N ILE A 440 24.85 0.74 1.33
CA ILE A 440 23.51 1.23 1.05
C ILE A 440 23.34 1.26 -0.47
N PHE A 441 22.40 0.46 -0.98
CA PHE A 441 22.07 0.38 -2.40
C PHE A 441 20.85 1.24 -2.70
N THR A 442 21.05 2.38 -3.35
CA THR A 442 20.03 3.41 -3.55
C THR A 442 19.22 3.16 -4.81
N HIS A 443 17.90 3.31 -4.73
CA HIS A 443 16.96 3.07 -5.85
C HIS A 443 16.53 4.36 -6.57
N SER A 444 16.89 5.53 -6.03
CA SER A 444 16.63 6.84 -6.63
C SER A 444 17.68 7.87 -6.21
N GLU A 445 17.80 8.97 -6.97
CA GLU A 445 18.67 10.11 -6.62
C GLU A 445 18.28 10.73 -5.27
N GLU A 446 16.99 10.70 -4.92
CA GLU A 446 16.50 11.17 -3.63
C GLU A 446 16.99 10.29 -2.48
N GLN A 447 16.96 8.96 -2.64
CA GLN A 447 17.53 8.04 -1.64
C GLN A 447 19.03 8.24 -1.49
N GLU A 448 19.76 8.49 -2.58
CA GLU A 448 21.19 8.77 -2.52
C GLU A 448 21.49 10.05 -1.73
N ALA A 449 20.74 11.12 -1.99
CA ALA A 449 20.88 12.37 -1.26
C ALA A 449 20.55 12.21 0.23
N ILE A 450 19.49 11.47 0.57
CA ILE A 450 19.10 11.20 1.97
C ILE A 450 20.15 10.34 2.66
N ALA A 451 20.61 9.25 2.02
CA ALA A 451 21.61 8.36 2.58
C ALA A 451 22.91 9.13 2.90
N LYS A 452 23.38 9.97 1.98
CA LYS A 452 24.57 10.82 2.20
C LYS A 452 24.39 11.77 3.37
N ARG A 453 23.27 12.51 3.39
CA ARG A 453 22.95 13.45 4.48
C ARG A 453 22.89 12.77 5.85
N VAL A 454 22.14 11.66 5.98
CA VAL A 454 22.01 10.93 7.25
C VAL A 454 23.34 10.33 7.67
N THR A 455 24.15 9.84 6.73
CA THR A 455 25.50 9.34 7.02
C THR A 455 26.39 10.42 7.62
N GLU A 456 26.36 11.64 7.07
CA GLU A 456 27.11 12.78 7.61
C GLU A 456 26.62 13.19 9.01
N GLU A 457 25.30 13.22 9.23
CA GLU A 457 24.69 13.52 10.52
C GLU A 457 25.10 12.49 11.59
N ILE A 458 25.04 11.20 11.26
CA ILE A 458 25.42 10.10 12.16
C ILE A 458 26.94 10.08 12.41
N GLN A 459 27.75 10.32 11.38
CA GLN A 459 29.20 10.49 11.51
C GLN A 459 29.50 11.58 12.53
N ALA A 460 28.94 12.78 12.36
CA ALA A 460 29.18 13.92 13.25
C ALA A 460 28.72 13.67 14.70
N LYS A 461 27.57 13.01 14.87
CA LYS A 461 26.93 12.83 16.18
C LYS A 461 27.50 11.65 16.99
N HIS A 462 27.83 10.53 16.36
CA HIS A 462 28.13 9.28 17.06
C HIS A 462 29.56 8.75 16.87
N PHE A 463 30.23 9.07 15.76
CA PHE A 463 31.53 8.49 15.41
C PHE A 463 32.68 9.51 15.50
N THR A 464 32.48 10.76 15.05
CA THR A 464 33.47 11.83 15.15
C THR A 464 33.91 12.11 16.60
N PRO A 465 33.02 12.12 17.62
CA PRO A 465 33.45 12.26 19.01
C PRO A 465 34.34 11.12 19.52
N LYS A 466 34.31 9.97 18.85
CA LYS A 466 35.13 8.78 19.16
C LYS A 466 36.39 8.68 18.30
N GLY A 467 36.57 9.58 17.32
CA GLY A 467 37.67 9.51 16.35
C GLY A 467 37.51 8.41 15.30
N GLU A 468 36.31 7.85 15.15
CA GLU A 468 36.00 6.77 14.20
C GLU A 468 35.41 7.34 12.91
N LYS A 469 35.60 6.63 11.78
CA LYS A 469 35.07 7.04 10.47
C LYS A 469 34.20 5.94 9.88
N ILE A 470 33.00 6.31 9.43
CA ILE A 470 32.09 5.45 8.68
C ILE A 470 32.71 5.15 7.31
N VAL A 471 32.77 3.87 6.96
CA VAL A 471 33.29 3.34 5.68
C VAL A 471 32.19 2.72 4.82
N THR A 472 30.92 2.89 5.20
CA THR A 472 29.76 2.40 4.44
C THR A 472 29.74 2.95 3.02
N GLU A 473 29.59 2.06 2.04
CA GLU A 473 29.47 2.42 0.63
C GLU A 473 28.04 2.90 0.32
N ILE A 474 27.89 4.01 -0.40
CA ILE A 474 26.60 4.47 -0.91
C ILE A 474 26.67 4.41 -2.43
N VAL A 475 25.97 3.45 -3.03
CA VAL A 475 26.05 3.14 -4.45
C VAL A 475 24.66 2.89 -5.03
N GLN A 476 24.49 3.16 -6.32
CA GLN A 476 23.24 2.86 -7.02
C GLN A 476 22.95 1.36 -7.01
N ALA A 477 21.70 0.98 -6.75
CA ALA A 477 21.26 -0.41 -6.75
C ALA A 477 21.46 -1.05 -8.14
N GLY A 478 22.19 -2.17 -8.17
CA GLY A 478 22.40 -2.99 -9.36
C GLY A 478 21.41 -4.15 -9.47
N PRO A 479 21.73 -5.18 -10.28
CA PRO A 479 20.95 -6.41 -10.33
C PRO A 479 20.78 -7.05 -8.94
N TRP A 480 19.60 -7.61 -8.71
CA TRP A 480 19.23 -8.27 -7.47
C TRP A 480 18.94 -9.75 -7.70
N TRP A 481 19.44 -10.60 -6.80
CA TRP A 481 19.20 -12.04 -6.81
C TRP A 481 18.65 -12.49 -5.46
N ASP A 482 17.46 -13.08 -5.44
CA ASP A 482 16.88 -13.61 -4.21
C ASP A 482 17.73 -14.77 -3.68
N ALA A 483 18.04 -14.76 -2.39
CA ALA A 483 18.64 -15.92 -1.75
C ALA A 483 17.61 -17.06 -1.65
N GLU A 484 18.10 -18.29 -1.59
CA GLU A 484 17.29 -19.51 -1.55
C GLU A 484 16.25 -19.47 -0.41
N GLU A 485 15.08 -20.07 -0.62
CA GLU A 485 13.92 -19.97 0.31
C GLU A 485 14.22 -20.36 1.78
N TYR A 486 15.20 -21.23 2.00
CA TYR A 486 15.60 -21.63 3.35
C TYR A 486 16.35 -20.51 4.11
N HIS A 487 16.87 -19.51 3.42
CA HIS A 487 17.52 -18.32 3.97
C HIS A 487 16.53 -17.21 4.36
N GLN A 488 15.36 -17.16 3.72
CA GLN A 488 14.32 -16.18 4.03
C GLN A 488 13.75 -16.44 5.43
N LEU A 489 13.69 -15.43 6.29
CA LEU A 489 13.23 -15.53 7.68
C LEU A 489 14.00 -16.58 8.50
N TYR A 490 15.29 -16.80 8.20
CA TYR A 490 16.08 -17.92 8.74
C TYR A 490 16.06 -17.97 10.28
N LEU A 491 16.30 -16.86 10.97
CA LEU A 491 16.33 -16.81 12.44
C LEU A 491 14.94 -16.90 13.10
N PHE A 492 13.87 -16.60 12.36
CA PHE A 492 12.51 -16.88 12.83
C PHE A 492 12.16 -18.37 12.69
N LYS A 493 12.64 -19.02 11.61
CA LYS A 493 12.51 -20.47 11.38
C LYS A 493 13.43 -21.28 12.32
N ASN A 494 14.61 -20.73 12.64
CA ASN A 494 15.64 -21.36 13.47
C ASN A 494 16.09 -20.38 14.58
N PRO A 495 15.34 -20.29 15.70
CA PRO A 495 15.65 -19.32 16.77
C PRO A 495 17.03 -19.52 17.44
N SER A 496 17.59 -20.72 17.38
CA SER A 496 18.93 -21.06 17.86
C SER A 496 20.02 -21.02 16.76
N GLY A 497 19.68 -20.50 15.57
CA GLY A 497 20.60 -20.35 14.45
C GLY A 497 21.66 -19.28 14.70
N TYR A 498 22.67 -19.23 13.82
CA TYR A 498 23.75 -18.25 13.92
C TYR A 498 23.22 -16.82 13.72
N GLN A 499 23.54 -15.94 14.67
CA GLN A 499 23.32 -14.50 14.57
C GLN A 499 24.64 -13.79 14.90
N CYS A 500 25.10 -12.91 14.01
CA CYS A 500 26.33 -12.16 14.24
C CYS A 500 26.19 -11.32 15.53
N PRO A 501 27.15 -11.39 16.48
CA PRO A 501 27.06 -10.66 17.74
C PRO A 501 27.02 -9.12 17.60
N THR A 502 27.44 -8.59 16.45
CA THR A 502 27.41 -7.15 16.17
C THR A 502 26.01 -6.64 15.79
N HIS A 503 25.08 -7.54 15.45
CA HIS A 503 23.67 -7.22 15.15
C HIS A 503 22.85 -6.93 16.41
N ARG A 504 23.13 -5.78 17.01
CA ARG A 504 22.45 -5.22 18.21
C ARG A 504 22.36 -3.70 18.09
N LEU A 505 21.51 -3.08 18.90
CA LEU A 505 21.43 -1.62 18.96
C LEU A 505 22.65 -1.06 19.70
N HIS A 506 23.44 -0.23 19.02
CA HIS A 506 24.67 0.36 19.59
C HIS A 506 24.43 1.66 20.39
N TRP A 507 23.28 2.31 20.21
CA TRP A 507 22.81 3.46 21.01
C TRP A 507 21.29 3.58 20.99
#